data_AF-G0HG89-F1
#
_entry.id   AF-G0HG89-F1
#
_cell.length_a   1.000
_cell.length_b   1.000
_cell.length_c   1.000
_cell.angle_alpha   90.00
_cell.angle_beta   90.00
_cell.angle_gamma   90.00
#
_symmetry.space_group_name_H-M   'P 1'
#
loop_
_entity.id
_entity.type
_entity.pdbx_description
1 polymer ?
#
loop_
_entity_poly.entity_id
_entity_poly.type
_entity_poly.pdbx_seq_one_letter_code
_entity_poly.pdbx_strand_id
1 'polypeptide(L)' 'MTIEQIAKDFGVHPMTLQKWLRRADIDAGAKPGTTRTEAAEIRELRKRNRLLEQENEVLRRAAAYLSQANLPGKGSTRS' A
#
# COMPACT_ATOMS: atom_id res chain seq x y z
N MET A 1 -10.74 -6.12 39.73
CA MET A 1 -9.56 -5.45 39.16
C MET A 1 -10.04 -4.42 38.16
N THR A 2 -9.73 -3.15 38.38
CA THR A 2 -10.20 -2.06 37.49
C THR A 2 -9.11 -1.63 36.52
N ILE A 3 -9.49 -0.99 35.42
CA ILE A 3 -8.53 -0.45 34.42
C ILE A 3 -7.61 0.59 35.07
N GLU A 4 -8.10 1.33 36.04
CA GLU A 4 -7.36 2.36 36.77
C GLU A 4 -6.27 1.75 37.66
N GLN A 5 -6.55 0.62 38.31
CA GLN A 5 -5.57 -0.12 39.10
C GLN A 5 -4.44 -0.62 38.21
N ILE A 6 -4.79 -1.28 37.10
CA ILE A 6 -3.83 -1.76 36.10
C ILE A 6 -2.99 -0.58 35.58
N ALA A 7 -3.65 0.49 35.15
CA ALA A 7 -2.96 1.65 34.61
C ALA A 7 -1.96 2.24 35.62
N LYS A 8 -2.33 2.29 36.91
CA LYS A 8 -1.45 2.72 38.00
C LYS A 8 -0.26 1.78 38.19
N ASP A 9 -0.49 0.46 38.20
CA ASP A 9 0.56 -0.55 38.37
C ASP A 9 1.60 -0.50 37.24
N PHE A 10 1.13 -0.21 36.02
CA PHE A 10 1.97 -0.06 34.83
C PHE A 10 2.50 1.38 34.64
N GLY A 11 2.15 2.32 35.52
CA GLY A 11 2.59 3.73 35.41
C GLY A 11 2.07 4.46 34.16
N VAL A 12 0.96 4.01 33.58
CA VAL A 12 0.36 4.60 32.38
C VAL A 12 -0.95 5.30 32.73
N HIS A 13 -1.34 6.30 31.92
CA HIS A 13 -2.65 6.92 32.08
C HIS A 13 -3.78 5.92 31.69
N PRO A 14 -4.89 5.81 32.44
CA PRO A 14 -5.97 4.86 32.13
C PRO A 14 -6.52 4.95 30.70
N MET A 15 -6.63 6.17 30.17
CA MET A 15 -7.04 6.41 28.78
C MET A 15 -6.08 5.76 27.75
N THR A 16 -4.78 5.67 28.04
CA THR A 16 -3.80 4.99 27.18
C THR A 16 -4.09 3.50 27.10
N LEU A 17 -4.36 2.88 28.25
CA LEU A 17 -4.73 1.47 28.32
C LEU A 17 -6.05 1.20 27.59
N GLN A 18 -7.06 2.06 27.75
CA GLN A 18 -8.32 1.96 27.01
C GLN A 18 -8.12 2.06 25.49
N LYS A 19 -7.22 2.94 25.02
CA LYS A 19 -6.88 3.05 23.60
C LYS A 19 -6.23 1.77 23.08
N TRP A 20 -5.33 1.15 23.84
CA TRP A 20 -4.70 -0.11 23.45
C TRP A 20 -5.70 -1.26 23.42
N LEU A 21 -6.59 -1.35 24.41
CA LEU A 21 -7.66 -2.35 24.43
C LEU A 21 -8.59 -2.18 23.23
N ARG A 22 -9.06 -0.95 22.94
CA ARG A 22 -9.86 -0.68 21.74
C ARG A 22 -9.12 -1.08 20.46
N ARG A 23 -7.81 -0.83 20.38
CA ARG A 23 -7.02 -1.22 19.22
C ARG A 23 -6.90 -2.74 19.10
N ALA A 24 -6.70 -3.44 20.21
CA ALA A 24 -6.67 -4.90 20.25
C ALA A 24 -8.02 -5.50 19.81
N ASP A 25 -9.15 -4.94 20.27
CA ASP A 25 -10.49 -5.35 19.83
C ASP A 25 -10.67 -5.18 18.31
N ILE A 26 -10.18 -4.08 17.74
CA ILE A 26 -10.20 -3.84 16.29
C ILE A 26 -9.34 -4.88 15.58
N ASP A 27 -8.10 -5.06 16.03
CA ASP A 27 -7.16 -5.99 15.41
C ASP A 27 -7.62 -7.46 15.53
N ALA A 28 -8.42 -7.79 16.55
CA ALA A 28 -9.06 -9.11 16.73
C ALA A 28 -10.41 -9.25 16.00
N GLY A 29 -10.91 -8.21 15.34
CA GLY A 29 -12.20 -8.21 14.65
C GLY A 29 -13.43 -8.14 15.57
N ALA A 30 -13.24 -7.93 16.87
CA ALA A 30 -14.32 -7.77 17.84
C ALA A 30 -15.00 -6.39 17.76
N LYS A 31 -14.31 -5.39 17.21
CA LYS A 31 -14.84 -4.05 16.93
C LYS A 31 -14.58 -3.65 15.48
N PRO A 32 -15.48 -2.87 14.87
CA PRO A 32 -15.27 -2.35 13.53
C PRO A 32 -14.06 -1.40 13.50
N GLY A 33 -13.23 -1.55 12.47
CA GLY A 33 -12.07 -0.71 12.21
C GLY A 33 -11.04 -1.43 11.35
N THR A 34 -10.10 -0.67 10.77
CA THR A 34 -9.02 -1.26 9.97
C THR A 34 -7.98 -1.91 10.87
N THR A 35 -7.79 -3.21 10.67
CA THR A 35 -6.79 -4.00 11.40
C THR A 35 -5.38 -3.62 10.98
N ARG A 36 -4.38 -3.97 11.80
CA ARG A 36 -2.97 -3.69 11.45
C ARG A 36 -2.53 -4.49 10.23
N THR A 37 -3.07 -5.69 10.06
CA THR A 37 -2.80 -6.59 8.93
C THR A 37 -3.36 -6.01 7.64
N GLU A 38 -4.65 -5.62 7.63
CA GLU A 38 -5.29 -4.95 6.48
C GLU A 38 -4.52 -3.69 6.07
N ALA A 39 -4.14 -2.86 7.06
CA ALA A 39 -3.38 -1.64 6.77
C ALA A 39 -1.99 -1.95 6.16
N ALA A 40 -1.34 -3.04 6.57
CA ALA A 40 -0.07 -3.48 6.01
C ALA A 40 -0.23 -4.02 4.58
N GLU A 41 -1.25 -4.82 4.34
CA GLU A 41 -1.59 -5.36 3.02
C GLU A 41 -1.90 -4.23 2.03
N ILE A 42 -2.70 -3.24 2.43
CA ILE A 42 -3.01 -2.07 1.59
C ILE A 42 -1.74 -1.32 1.18
N ARG A 43 -0.79 -1.12 2.11
CA ARG A 43 0.48 -0.45 1.79
C ARG A 43 1.30 -1.24 0.78
N GLU A 44 1.39 -2.55 0.97
CA GLU A 44 2.15 -3.43 0.10
C GLU A 44 1.50 -3.55 -1.29
N LEU A 45 0.18 -3.68 -1.36
CA LEU A 45 -0.56 -3.67 -2.62
C LEU A 45 -0.37 -2.36 -3.38
N ARG A 46 -0.45 -1.21 -2.70
CA ARG A 46 -0.17 0.10 -3.32
C ARG A 46 1.25 0.19 -3.85
N LYS A 47 2.23 -0.36 -3.13
CA LYS A 47 3.63 -0.40 -3.58
C LYS A 47 3.79 -1.25 -4.84
N ARG A 48 3.22 -2.46 -4.86
CA ARG A 48 3.26 -3.35 -6.04
C ARG A 48 2.55 -2.76 -7.24
N ASN A 49 1.39 -2.16 -7.03
CA ASN A 49 0.62 -1.54 -8.11
C ASN A 49 1.42 -0.40 -8.77
N ARG A 50 2.05 0.48 -7.97
CA ARG A 50 2.94 1.52 -8.49
C ARG A 50 4.12 0.94 -9.28
N LEU A 51 4.73 -0.16 -8.83
CA LEU A 51 5.82 -0.80 -9.56
C LEU A 51 5.33 -1.36 -10.90
N LEU A 52 4.20 -2.06 -10.90
CA LEU A 52 3.60 -2.60 -12.11
C LEU A 52 3.21 -1.51 -13.11
N GLU A 53 2.73 -0.36 -12.66
CA GLU A 53 2.45 0.79 -13.51
C GLU A 53 3.72 1.32 -14.18
N GLN A 54 4.83 1.40 -13.44
CA GLN A 54 6.13 1.82 -13.97
C GLN A 54 6.67 0.82 -15.00
N GLU A 55 6.61 -0.48 -14.71
CA GLU A 55 7.03 -1.54 -15.62
C GLU A 55 6.21 -1.51 -16.92
N ASN A 56 4.88 -1.39 -16.79
CA ASN A 56 4.00 -1.26 -17.96
C ASN A 56 4.34 -0.03 -18.82
N GLU A 57 4.67 1.09 -18.19
CA GLU A 57 5.06 2.30 -18.92
C GLU A 57 6.37 2.09 -19.69
N VAL A 58 7.36 1.43 -19.10
CA VAL A 58 8.62 1.07 -19.78
C VAL A 58 8.35 0.15 -20.97
N LEU A 59 7.52 -0.89 -20.77
CA LEU A 59 7.17 -1.83 -21.83
C LEU A 59 6.43 -1.15 -22.99
N ARG A 60 5.49 -0.24 -22.69
CA ARG A 60 4.79 0.54 -23.72
C ARG A 60 5.75 1.41 -24.53
N ARG A 61 6.70 2.08 -23.87
CA ARG A 61 7.72 2.88 -24.55
C ARG A 61 8.62 2.03 -25.44
N ALA A 62 9.06 0.87 -24.96
CA ALA A 62 9.86 -0.07 -25.74
C ALA A 62 9.09 -0.57 -26.98
N ALA A 63 7.81 -0.94 -26.82
CA ALA A 63 6.96 -1.37 -27.92
C ALA A 63 6.74 -0.25 -28.96
N ALA A 64 6.55 1.00 -28.52
CA ALA A 64 6.43 2.16 -29.40
C ALA A 64 7.73 2.44 -30.17
N TYR A 65 8.89 2.29 -29.52
CA TYR A 65 10.18 2.45 -30.18
C TYR A 65 10.41 1.37 -31.23
N LEU A 66 10.13 0.10 -30.90
CA LEU A 66 10.27 -1.02 -31.81
C LEU A 66 9.33 -0.90 -33.03
N SER A 67 8.08 -0.47 -32.83
CA SER A 67 7.14 -0.29 -33.94
C SER A 67 7.58 0.82 -34.89
N GLN A 68 8.21 1.88 -34.40
CA GLN A 68 8.81 2.93 -35.23
C GLN A 68 10.05 2.44 -35.99
N ALA A 69 10.90 1.61 -35.37
CA ALA A 69 12.09 1.06 -36.02
C ALA A 69 11.76 0.10 -37.19
N ASN A 70 10.59 -0.53 -37.15
CA ASN A 70 10.13 -1.48 -38.18
C ASN A 70 9.31 -0.82 -39.31
N LEU A 71 9.15 0.52 -39.30
CA LEU A 71 8.54 1.21 -40.42
C LEU A 71 9.52 1.19 -41.61
N PRO A 72 9.10 0.74 -42.82
CA PRO A 72 9.95 0.82 -44.00
C PRO A 72 10.36 2.29 -44.18
N GLY A 73 11.67 2.53 -44.18
CA GLY A 73 12.25 3.86 -44.30
C GLY A 73 11.52 4.59 -45.42
N LYS A 74 10.90 5.73 -45.09
CA LYS A 74 10.11 6.53 -46.01
C LYS A 74 10.98 6.76 -47.24
N GLY A 75 10.68 6.00 -48.30
CA GLY A 75 11.46 5.96 -49.51
C GLY A 75 11.63 7.39 -49.97
N SER A 76 12.88 7.81 -50.11
CA SER A 76 13.25 9.02 -50.82
C SER A 76 12.62 8.91 -52.21
N THR A 77 11.50 9.58 -52.44
CA THR A 77 11.05 9.89 -53.80
C THR A 77 11.96 11.00 -54.29
N ARG A 78 13.13 10.60 -54.79
CA ARG A 78 13.96 11.44 -55.65
C ARG A 78 13.64 11.06 -57.08
N SER A 79 12.78 11.86 -57.71
CA SER A 79 12.64 12.17 -59.15
C SER A 79 11.23 12.70 -59.39
#